data_AF-D9XRJ3-F1
#
_entry.id   AF-D9XRJ3-F1
#
_cell.length_a   1.000
_cell.length_b   1.000
_cell.length_c   1.000
_cell.angle_alpha   90.00
_cell.angle_beta   90.00
_cell.angle_gamma   90.00
#
_symmetry.space_group_name_H-M   'P 1'
#
loop_
_entity.id
_entity.type
_entity.pdbx_description
1 polymer ?
#
loop_
_entity_poly.entity_id
_entity_poly.type
_entity_poly.pdbx_seq_one_letter_code
_entity_poly.pdbx_strand_id
1 'polypeptide(L)'
;AARTRRRAWRITADSYDAEEQWTEAFARFCSAVDTTRVRALAVGAWEDAYDRGPGDIVEALVTARDRLPGLRSLFLGDMHSEECEISWINQTDVTPLLSAYPALEEFGVRGGQGLRFPALRHDALRTLIVETGGLPVEVVRGIGASELPALENLDLWLGTSWYGADSEAADLEPVLSGARLPRLRYLALRNSEIQDEIAAAVASAPVVARLEVLD
;
A
#
# COMPACT_ATOMS: atom_id res chain seq x y z
N ALA A 1 22.56 -7.89 9.41
CA ALA A 1 22.60 -7.90 7.92
C ALA A 1 22.73 -6.47 7.43
N ALA A 2 23.67 -6.17 6.54
CA ALA A 2 23.82 -4.84 5.98
C ALA A 2 22.61 -4.52 5.09
N ARG A 3 21.70 -3.64 5.56
CA ARG A 3 20.71 -2.99 4.70
C ARG A 3 21.49 -2.15 3.70
N THR A 4 21.71 -2.66 2.50
CA THR A 4 22.11 -1.86 1.35
C THR A 4 21.15 -0.67 1.32
N ARG A 5 21.65 0.56 1.52
CA ARG A 5 20.83 1.78 1.38
C ARG A 5 20.33 1.83 -0.07
N ARG A 6 19.17 1.22 -0.34
CA ARG A 6 18.46 1.39 -1.60
C ARG A 6 18.11 2.88 -1.65
N ARG A 7 18.68 3.62 -2.61
CA ARG A 7 18.28 5.01 -2.85
C ARG A 7 16.85 4.95 -3.40
N ALA A 8 15.92 5.53 -2.67
CA ALA A 8 14.56 5.75 -3.13
C ALA A 8 14.45 7.16 -3.71
N TRP A 9 13.74 7.28 -4.83
CA TRP A 9 13.29 8.59 -5.30
C TRP A 9 11.94 8.88 -4.65
N ARG A 10 11.75 10.12 -4.19
CA ARG A 10 10.43 10.64 -3.81
C ARG A 10 10.09 11.75 -4.77
N ILE A 11 8.93 11.67 -5.40
CA ILE A 11 8.38 12.72 -6.26
C ILE A 11 7.16 13.26 -5.54
N THR A 12 7.06 14.58 -5.45
CA THR A 12 6.00 15.27 -4.73
C THR A 12 5.62 16.52 -5.51
N ALA A 13 4.35 16.87 -5.46
CA ALA A 13 3.84 18.20 -5.68
C ALA A 13 3.35 18.76 -4.33
N ASP A 14 3.01 20.05 -4.28
CA ASP A 14 2.39 20.63 -3.10
C ASP A 14 0.89 20.31 -3.09
N SER A 15 0.34 19.91 -1.95
CA SER A 15 -1.11 19.66 -1.83
C SER A 15 -1.93 20.95 -1.93
N TYR A 16 -1.32 22.07 -1.53
CA TYR A 16 -1.92 23.40 -1.48
C TYR A 16 -1.16 24.31 -2.44
N ASP A 17 -1.87 25.00 -3.33
CA ASP A 17 -1.30 25.98 -4.27
C ASP A 17 -0.16 25.43 -5.15
N ALA A 18 -0.34 24.22 -5.70
CA ALA A 18 0.66 23.54 -6.54
C ALA A 18 1.08 24.36 -7.78
N GLU A 19 2.39 24.59 -7.94
CA GLU A 19 2.95 25.21 -9.16
C GLU A 19 3.17 24.20 -10.31
N GLU A 20 3.36 22.93 -9.98
CA GLU A 20 3.60 21.82 -10.91
C GLU A 20 2.73 20.63 -10.47
N GLN A 21 2.03 19.99 -11.40
CA GLN A 21 1.28 18.76 -11.10
C GLN A 21 2.23 17.60 -10.84
N TRP A 22 1.83 16.63 -10.02
CA TRP A 22 2.69 15.46 -9.75
C TRP A 22 3.10 14.74 -11.05
N THR A 23 2.17 14.62 -12.01
CA THR A 23 2.41 13.94 -13.30
C THR A 23 3.43 14.69 -14.16
N GLU A 24 3.47 16.02 -14.09
CA GLU A 24 4.48 16.86 -14.75
C GLU A 24 5.86 16.65 -14.12
N ALA A 25 5.93 16.66 -12.78
CA ALA A 25 7.16 16.36 -12.05
C ALA A 25 7.68 14.94 -12.37
N PHE A 26 6.78 13.97 -12.52
CA PHE A 26 7.14 12.61 -12.94
C PHE A 26 7.65 12.53 -14.38
N ALA A 27 7.05 13.27 -15.31
CA ALA A 27 7.52 13.34 -16.70
C ALA A 27 8.93 13.97 -16.78
N ARG A 28 9.17 15.02 -15.99
CA ARG A 28 10.48 15.66 -15.84
C ARG A 28 11.50 14.72 -15.22
N PHE A 29 11.14 14.01 -14.15
CA PHE A 29 11.96 12.97 -13.55
C PHE A 29 12.38 11.91 -14.56
N CYS A 30 11.40 11.38 -15.29
CA CYS A 30 11.61 10.36 -16.32
C CYS A 30 12.56 10.84 -17.43
N SER A 31 12.60 12.14 -17.71
CA SER A 31 13.47 12.73 -18.73
C SER A 31 14.89 13.03 -18.22
N ALA A 32 15.04 13.27 -16.91
CA ALA A 32 16.31 13.66 -16.30
C ALA A 32 17.08 12.50 -15.66
N VAL A 33 16.41 11.40 -15.35
CA VAL A 33 16.98 10.26 -14.61
C VAL A 33 17.01 9.01 -15.48
N ASP A 34 18.08 8.23 -15.38
CA ASP A 34 18.12 6.87 -15.93
C ASP A 34 17.15 5.97 -15.14
N THR A 35 15.90 5.91 -15.62
CA THR A 35 14.80 5.19 -14.98
C THR A 35 15.03 3.68 -14.94
N THR A 36 15.91 3.13 -15.78
CA THR A 36 16.25 1.70 -15.76
C THR A 36 16.95 1.27 -14.48
N ARG A 37 17.58 2.21 -13.77
CA ARG A 37 18.29 2.01 -12.51
C ARG A 37 17.43 2.30 -11.27
N VAL A 38 16.22 2.82 -11.46
CA VAL A 38 15.31 3.12 -10.35
C VAL A 38 14.81 1.82 -9.75
N ARG A 39 15.11 1.61 -8.46
CA ARG A 39 14.69 0.43 -7.70
C ARG A 39 13.54 0.70 -6.74
N ALA A 40 13.42 1.93 -6.26
CA ALA A 40 12.39 2.34 -5.31
C ALA A 40 11.89 3.74 -5.65
N LEU A 41 10.56 3.90 -5.63
CA LEU A 41 9.87 5.16 -5.87
C LEU A 41 8.80 5.37 -4.80
N ALA A 42 8.76 6.55 -4.21
CA ALA A 42 7.67 7.01 -3.37
C ALA A 42 6.94 8.14 -4.10
N VAL A 43 5.62 8.00 -4.21
CA VAL A 43 4.70 9.07 -4.56
C VAL A 43 4.43 9.82 -3.27
N GLY A 44 4.98 11.02 -3.14
CA GLY A 44 4.73 11.94 -2.04
C GLY A 44 3.35 12.60 -2.17
N ALA A 45 3.27 13.86 -1.77
CA ALA A 45 2.04 14.63 -1.92
C ALA A 45 1.70 14.92 -3.39
N TRP A 46 0.41 15.11 -3.66
CA TRP A 46 -0.11 15.55 -4.96
C TRP A 46 -1.17 16.64 -4.76
N GLU A 47 -1.38 17.40 -5.81
CA GLU A 47 -2.29 18.54 -5.82
C GLU A 47 -3.72 18.14 -5.43
N ASP A 48 -4.31 18.89 -4.48
CA ASP A 48 -5.65 18.66 -3.96
C ASP A 48 -5.92 17.23 -3.49
N ALA A 49 -4.95 16.58 -2.84
CA ALA A 49 -5.10 15.22 -2.31
C ALA A 49 -6.30 15.03 -1.35
N TYR A 50 -6.78 16.12 -0.76
CA TYR A 50 -7.97 16.16 0.09
C TYR A 50 -9.30 16.16 -0.69
N ASP A 51 -9.28 16.44 -2.00
CA ASP A 51 -10.45 16.45 -2.88
C ASP A 51 -10.36 15.41 -4.02
N ARG A 52 -9.15 15.02 -4.43
CA ARG A 52 -8.90 14.19 -5.63
C ARG A 52 -7.95 13.03 -5.34
N GLY A 53 -8.35 11.84 -5.77
CA GLY A 53 -7.51 10.65 -5.70
C GLY A 53 -6.47 10.57 -6.83
N PRO A 54 -5.42 9.75 -6.68
CA PRO A 54 -4.24 9.74 -7.55
C PRO A 54 -4.46 8.92 -8.84
N GLY A 55 -5.63 9.01 -9.47
CA GLY A 55 -6.00 8.17 -10.62
C GLY A 55 -5.10 8.39 -11.85
N ASP A 56 -4.81 9.64 -12.14
CA ASP A 56 -3.87 10.08 -13.18
C ASP A 56 -2.41 9.72 -12.86
N ILE A 57 -2.02 9.77 -11.58
CA ILE A 57 -0.72 9.30 -11.10
C ILE A 57 -0.58 7.79 -11.31
N VAL A 58 -1.61 7.01 -10.98
CA VAL A 58 -1.66 5.57 -11.25
C VAL A 58 -1.54 5.31 -12.75
N GLU A 59 -2.29 6.02 -13.59
CA GLU A 59 -2.21 5.90 -15.04
C GLU A 59 -0.82 6.24 -15.59
N ALA A 60 -0.20 7.32 -15.12
CA ALA A 60 1.14 7.73 -15.52
C ALA A 60 2.19 6.68 -15.17
N LEU A 61 2.12 6.12 -13.95
CA LEU A 61 3.00 5.03 -13.51
C LEU A 61 2.78 3.77 -14.33
N VAL A 62 1.54 3.36 -14.60
CA VAL A 62 1.22 2.17 -15.42
C VAL A 62 1.72 2.36 -16.86
N THR A 63 1.57 3.56 -17.41
CA THR A 63 2.04 3.91 -18.76
C THR A 63 3.56 3.87 -18.85
N ALA A 64 4.26 4.25 -17.78
CA ALA A 64 5.72 4.25 -17.72
C ALA A 64 6.35 2.90 -17.35
N ARG A 65 5.56 1.81 -17.20
CA ARG A 65 6.05 0.50 -16.73
C ARG A 65 7.32 -0.01 -17.44
N ASP A 66 7.39 0.15 -18.76
CA ASP A 66 8.52 -0.34 -19.57
C ASP A 66 9.78 0.51 -19.40
N ARG A 67 9.64 1.72 -18.85
CA ARG A 67 10.76 2.63 -18.52
C ARG A 67 11.35 2.34 -17.14
N LEU A 68 10.62 1.63 -16.29
CA LEU A 68 11.00 1.33 -14.90
C LEU A 68 11.21 -0.18 -14.67
N PRO A 69 11.96 -0.91 -15.53
CA PRO A 69 12.13 -2.37 -15.41
C PRO A 69 12.84 -2.79 -14.11
N GLY A 70 13.58 -1.85 -13.50
CA GLY A 70 14.28 -2.03 -12.25
C GLY A 70 13.41 -1.93 -11.00
N LEU A 71 12.18 -1.41 -11.08
CA LEU A 71 11.38 -1.06 -9.90
C LEU A 71 11.07 -2.30 -9.06
N ARG A 72 11.30 -2.20 -7.75
CA ARG A 72 11.07 -3.25 -6.75
C ARG A 72 10.29 -2.76 -5.54
N SER A 73 10.23 -1.45 -5.29
CA SER A 73 9.52 -0.88 -4.15
C SER A 73 8.74 0.35 -4.62
N LEU A 74 7.45 0.41 -4.30
CA LEU A 74 6.57 1.52 -4.62
C LEU A 74 5.73 1.86 -3.39
N PHE A 75 5.73 3.13 -3.00
CA PHE A 75 4.85 3.64 -1.95
C PHE A 75 3.96 4.75 -2.52
N LEU A 76 2.64 4.64 -2.36
CA LEU A 76 1.66 5.61 -2.83
C LEU A 76 1.11 6.45 -1.67
N GLY A 77 1.32 7.77 -1.73
CA GLY A 77 0.83 8.69 -0.69
C GLY A 77 1.76 8.81 0.51
N ASP A 78 3.08 8.81 0.29
CA ASP A 78 4.08 9.11 1.32
C ASP A 78 3.99 10.59 1.74
N MET A 79 2.91 10.92 2.45
CA MET A 79 2.51 12.25 2.87
C MET A 79 2.65 12.42 4.38
N HIS A 80 3.22 13.54 4.79
CA HIS A 80 3.22 13.98 6.17
C HIS A 80 1.88 14.68 6.51
N SER A 81 1.55 14.77 7.80
CA SER A 81 0.32 15.42 8.26
C SER A 81 0.19 16.87 7.79
N GLU A 82 1.30 17.58 7.65
CA GLU A 82 1.35 18.96 7.16
C GLU A 82 1.07 19.07 5.66
N GLU A 83 1.31 17.99 4.90
CA GLU A 83 1.00 17.92 3.47
C GLU A 83 -0.46 17.50 3.26
N CYS A 84 -0.93 16.47 3.97
CA CYS A 84 -2.32 16.06 4.02
C CYS A 84 -2.52 15.09 5.19
N GLU A 85 -3.52 15.33 6.05
CA GLU A 85 -3.86 14.37 7.11
C GLU A 85 -4.27 13.02 6.52
N ILE A 86 -3.81 11.91 7.11
CA ILE A 86 -4.07 10.54 6.60
C ILE A 86 -5.55 10.23 6.38
N SER A 87 -6.43 10.83 7.18
CA SER A 87 -7.88 10.69 7.11
C SER A 87 -8.50 11.46 5.95
N TRP A 88 -7.78 12.40 5.33
CA TRP A 88 -8.25 13.26 4.23
C TRP A 88 -7.68 12.82 2.88
N ILE A 89 -6.66 11.95 2.86
CA ILE A 89 -6.05 11.47 1.62
C ILE A 89 -7.07 10.64 0.83
N ASN A 90 -7.48 11.17 -0.33
CA ASN A 90 -8.29 10.45 -1.30
C ASN A 90 -7.43 9.47 -2.10
N GLN A 91 -7.94 8.27 -2.31
CA GLN A 91 -7.26 7.19 -3.00
C GLN A 91 -8.07 6.72 -4.21
N THR A 92 -7.60 5.64 -4.83
CA THR A 92 -8.25 5.00 -5.97
C THR A 92 -8.03 3.48 -5.92
N ASP A 93 -8.33 2.78 -7.00
CA ASP A 93 -7.88 1.39 -7.18
C ASP A 93 -6.37 1.36 -7.45
N VAL A 94 -5.63 0.74 -6.52
CA VAL A 94 -4.17 0.68 -6.57
C VAL A 94 -3.63 -0.61 -7.20
N THR A 95 -4.50 -1.58 -7.48
CA THR A 95 -4.10 -2.87 -8.07
C THR A 95 -3.55 -2.80 -9.50
N PRO A 96 -3.88 -1.78 -10.34
CA PRO A 96 -3.19 -1.58 -11.61
C PRO A 96 -1.68 -1.37 -11.45
N LEU A 97 -1.22 -0.78 -10.34
CA LEU A 97 0.22 -0.63 -10.05
C LEU A 97 0.89 -2.00 -9.88
N LEU A 98 0.30 -2.87 -9.08
CA LEU A 98 0.80 -4.24 -8.89
C LEU A 98 0.79 -5.03 -10.21
N SER A 99 -0.27 -4.87 -11.01
CA SER A 99 -0.37 -5.55 -12.32
C SER A 99 0.68 -5.05 -13.32
N ALA A 100 1.00 -3.76 -13.30
CA ALA A 100 1.98 -3.16 -14.21
C ALA A 100 3.44 -3.49 -13.84
N TYR A 101 3.71 -3.81 -12.58
CA TYR A 101 5.04 -4.08 -12.05
C TYR A 101 5.17 -5.50 -11.47
N PRO A 102 5.18 -6.56 -12.30
CA PRO A 102 5.16 -7.96 -11.81
C PRO A 102 6.40 -8.37 -11.00
N ALA A 103 7.47 -7.57 -11.05
CA ALA A 103 8.69 -7.78 -10.26
C ALA A 103 8.70 -6.98 -8.95
N LEU A 104 7.62 -6.28 -8.59
CA LEU A 104 7.55 -5.47 -7.37
C LEU A 104 7.61 -6.38 -6.12
N GLU A 105 8.56 -6.06 -5.24
CA GLU A 105 8.80 -6.80 -3.99
C GLU A 105 8.10 -6.13 -2.81
N GLU A 106 7.90 -4.82 -2.85
CA GLU A 106 7.34 -4.03 -1.76
C GLU A 106 6.32 -3.04 -2.31
N PHE A 107 5.12 -3.04 -1.73
CA PHE A 107 4.08 -2.07 -2.02
C PHE A 107 3.53 -1.47 -0.73
N GLY A 108 3.41 -0.15 -0.70
CA GLY A 108 2.77 0.57 0.38
C GLY A 108 1.76 1.58 -0.16
N VAL A 109 0.68 1.82 0.58
CA VAL A 109 -0.28 2.88 0.31
C VAL A 109 -0.73 3.52 1.62
N ARG A 110 -0.91 4.84 1.61
CA ARG A 110 -1.39 5.62 2.76
C ARG A 110 -2.62 6.43 2.39
N GLY A 111 -3.67 6.36 3.21
CA GLY A 111 -4.97 6.98 2.98
C GLY A 111 -6.06 5.94 2.72
N GLY A 112 -7.22 6.10 3.38
CA GLY A 112 -8.34 5.14 3.29
C GLY A 112 -9.49 5.58 2.38
N GLN A 113 -9.67 6.88 2.15
CA GLN A 113 -10.86 7.37 1.43
C GLN A 113 -10.84 6.94 -0.04
N GLY A 114 -11.84 6.17 -0.47
CA GLY A 114 -11.92 5.70 -1.86
C GLY A 114 -10.84 4.69 -2.28
N LEU A 115 -10.02 4.20 -1.33
CA LEU A 115 -9.02 3.16 -1.55
C LEU A 115 -9.72 1.88 -1.99
N ARG A 116 -9.27 1.28 -3.10
CA ARG A 116 -9.74 -0.02 -3.55
C ARG A 116 -8.57 -0.96 -3.76
N PHE A 117 -8.75 -2.19 -3.34
CA PHE A 117 -7.80 -3.29 -3.57
C PHE A 117 -8.54 -4.55 -4.00
N PRO A 118 -9.12 -4.62 -5.22
CA PRO A 118 -9.72 -5.85 -5.72
C PRO A 118 -8.75 -7.04 -5.65
N ALA A 119 -9.26 -8.24 -5.42
CA ALA A 119 -8.41 -9.43 -5.32
C ALA A 119 -7.57 -9.64 -6.59
N LEU A 120 -6.27 -9.90 -6.41
CA LEU A 120 -5.33 -10.13 -7.50
C LEU A 120 -4.34 -11.25 -7.19
N ARG A 121 -3.51 -11.62 -8.16
CA ARG A 121 -2.34 -12.48 -7.96
C ARG A 121 -1.05 -11.69 -8.18
N HIS A 122 -0.11 -11.75 -7.25
CA HIS A 122 1.22 -11.15 -7.42
C HIS A 122 2.32 -12.06 -6.87
N ASP A 123 3.16 -12.56 -7.78
CA ASP A 123 4.13 -13.62 -7.46
C ASP A 123 5.41 -13.14 -6.76
N ALA A 124 5.74 -11.85 -6.89
CA ALA A 124 6.97 -11.29 -6.34
C ALA A 124 6.79 -10.44 -5.07
N LEU A 125 5.54 -10.14 -4.67
CA LEU A 125 5.29 -9.20 -3.58
C LEU A 125 5.63 -9.86 -2.24
N ARG A 126 6.54 -9.25 -1.50
CA ARG A 126 7.05 -9.72 -0.20
C ARG A 126 6.53 -8.87 0.95
N THR A 127 6.30 -7.59 0.72
CA THR A 127 5.79 -6.65 1.72
C THR A 127 4.59 -5.89 1.17
N LEU A 128 3.50 -5.89 1.93
CA LEU A 128 2.32 -5.06 1.70
C LEU A 128 2.04 -4.23 2.96
N ILE A 129 2.01 -2.91 2.82
CA ILE A 129 1.72 -1.95 3.89
C ILE A 129 0.50 -1.12 3.48
N VAL A 130 -0.52 -1.06 4.33
CA VAL A 130 -1.72 -0.25 4.12
C VAL A 130 -1.97 0.61 5.35
N GLU A 131 -1.68 1.90 5.24
CA GLU A 131 -1.75 2.87 6.33
C GLU A 131 -3.03 3.71 6.18
N THR A 132 -3.95 3.64 7.13
CA THR A 132 -5.21 4.40 7.06
C THR A 132 -5.64 4.91 8.44
N GLY A 133 -6.48 5.96 8.44
CA GLY A 133 -7.27 6.34 9.61
C GLY A 133 -8.47 5.42 9.84
N GLY A 134 -8.99 4.79 8.77
CA GLY A 134 -10.04 3.78 8.76
C GLY A 134 -9.95 2.97 7.47
N LEU A 135 -9.75 1.66 7.58
CA LEU A 135 -9.53 0.77 6.43
C LEU A 135 -10.88 0.20 5.97
N PRO A 136 -11.29 0.42 4.71
CA PRO A 136 -12.52 -0.14 4.21
C PRO A 136 -12.49 -1.68 4.15
N VAL A 137 -13.60 -2.32 4.51
CA VAL A 137 -13.74 -3.78 4.59
C VAL A 137 -13.50 -4.45 3.23
N GLU A 138 -13.85 -3.80 2.12
CA GLU A 138 -13.57 -4.31 0.79
C GLU A 138 -12.06 -4.41 0.51
N VAL A 139 -11.24 -3.54 1.11
CA VAL A 139 -9.79 -3.62 1.02
C VAL A 139 -9.26 -4.80 1.82
N VAL A 140 -9.75 -4.99 3.06
CA VAL A 140 -9.42 -6.16 3.89
C VAL A 140 -9.75 -7.47 3.17
N ARG A 141 -10.98 -7.58 2.67
CA ARG A 141 -11.46 -8.76 1.94
C ARG A 141 -10.71 -8.97 0.63
N GLY A 142 -10.40 -7.90 -0.10
CA GLY A 142 -9.65 -7.98 -1.36
C GLY A 142 -8.21 -8.46 -1.15
N ILE A 143 -7.53 -7.98 -0.11
CA ILE A 143 -6.21 -8.48 0.30
C ILE A 143 -6.31 -9.95 0.73
N GLY A 144 -7.27 -10.29 1.58
CA GLY A 144 -7.49 -11.66 2.05
C GLY A 144 -7.83 -12.67 0.93
N ALA A 145 -8.49 -12.21 -0.13
CA ALA A 145 -8.81 -13.02 -1.30
C ALA A 145 -7.67 -13.11 -2.34
N SER A 146 -6.65 -12.25 -2.24
CA SER A 146 -5.53 -12.22 -3.17
C SER A 146 -4.61 -13.43 -3.05
N GLU A 147 -3.95 -13.79 -4.15
CA GLU A 147 -2.92 -14.83 -4.18
C GLU A 147 -1.53 -14.19 -4.15
N LEU A 148 -0.91 -14.15 -2.97
CA LEU A 148 0.38 -13.50 -2.74
C LEU A 148 1.39 -14.53 -2.20
N PRO A 149 1.85 -15.48 -3.05
CA PRO A 149 2.65 -16.62 -2.60
C PRO A 149 4.04 -16.25 -2.04
N ALA A 150 4.54 -15.06 -2.36
CA ALA A 150 5.81 -14.53 -1.85
C ALA A 150 5.67 -13.61 -0.64
N LEU A 151 4.44 -13.31 -0.18
CA LEU A 151 4.22 -12.32 0.88
C LEU A 151 4.79 -12.84 2.20
N GLU A 152 5.71 -12.06 2.76
CA GLU A 152 6.39 -12.34 4.03
C GLU A 152 5.94 -11.36 5.13
N ASN A 153 5.57 -10.13 4.75
CA ASN A 153 5.14 -9.06 5.65
C ASN A 153 3.81 -8.44 5.18
N LEU A 154 2.82 -8.45 6.06
CA LEU A 154 1.56 -7.73 5.90
C LEU A 154 1.36 -6.79 7.08
N ASP A 155 1.22 -5.49 6.82
CA ASP A 155 0.96 -4.45 7.81
C ASP A 155 -0.31 -3.69 7.44
N LEU A 156 -1.36 -3.85 8.24
CA LEU A 156 -2.66 -3.23 8.03
C LEU A 156 -2.99 -2.32 9.22
N TRP A 157 -3.17 -1.03 8.94
CA TRP A 157 -3.71 -0.07 9.90
C TRP A 157 -5.22 -0.03 9.71
N LEU A 158 -5.94 -0.70 10.61
CA LEU A 158 -7.38 -0.94 10.47
C LEU A 158 -8.21 0.30 10.78
N GLY A 159 -7.73 1.15 11.70
CA GLY A 159 -8.34 2.42 12.02
C GLY A 159 -9.66 2.31 12.79
N THR A 160 -10.48 3.35 12.68
CA THR A 160 -11.75 3.48 13.41
C THR A 160 -12.92 3.78 12.49
N SER A 161 -14.13 3.47 12.96
CA SER A 161 -15.37 3.76 12.24
C SER A 161 -15.59 5.25 11.94
N TRP A 162 -15.05 6.14 12.78
CA TRP A 162 -15.07 7.60 12.56
C TRP A 162 -14.34 8.04 11.28
N TYR A 163 -13.37 7.26 10.83
CA TYR A 163 -12.58 7.52 9.62
C TYR A 163 -12.88 6.52 8.50
N GLY A 164 -14.00 5.80 8.60
CA GLY A 164 -14.50 4.91 7.54
C GLY A 164 -14.14 3.43 7.67
N ALA A 165 -13.55 2.99 8.79
CA ALA A 165 -13.39 1.55 9.03
C ALA A 165 -14.75 0.87 9.25
N ASP A 166 -15.00 -0.22 8.56
CA ASP A 166 -16.25 -1.00 8.67
C ASP A 166 -16.01 -2.52 8.70
N SER A 167 -14.76 -2.94 8.91
CA SER A 167 -14.38 -4.36 9.05
C SER A 167 -14.69 -4.90 10.44
N GLU A 168 -15.13 -6.15 10.50
CA GLU A 168 -15.22 -6.95 11.73
C GLU A 168 -14.10 -7.99 11.79
N ALA A 169 -13.86 -8.60 12.97
CA ALA A 169 -12.82 -9.63 13.13
C ALA A 169 -13.01 -10.83 12.16
N ALA A 170 -14.25 -11.14 11.77
CA ALA A 170 -14.56 -12.20 10.81
C ALA A 170 -14.03 -11.89 9.39
N ASP A 171 -13.90 -10.62 9.01
CA ASP A 171 -13.40 -10.24 7.68
C ASP A 171 -11.91 -10.52 7.50
N LEU A 172 -11.18 -10.68 8.61
CA LEU A 172 -9.77 -11.06 8.61
C LEU A 172 -9.55 -12.56 8.39
N GLU A 173 -10.59 -13.40 8.45
CA GLU A 173 -10.46 -14.86 8.33
C GLU A 173 -9.59 -15.30 7.14
N PRO A 174 -9.75 -14.74 5.91
CA PRO A 174 -8.93 -15.20 4.78
C PRO A 174 -7.43 -14.93 4.96
N VAL A 175 -7.07 -13.83 5.66
CA VAL A 175 -5.68 -13.53 6.05
C VAL A 175 -5.24 -14.47 7.18
N LEU A 176 -6.08 -14.64 8.21
CA LEU A 176 -5.79 -15.44 9.41
C LEU A 176 -5.70 -16.95 9.14
N SER A 177 -6.38 -17.44 8.10
CA SER A 177 -6.22 -18.80 7.60
C SER A 177 -4.79 -19.04 7.06
N GLY A 178 -4.17 -18.00 6.51
CA GLY A 178 -2.87 -18.05 5.83
C GLY A 178 -2.86 -18.96 4.60
N ALA A 179 -4.01 -19.39 4.09
CA ALA A 179 -4.10 -20.36 2.98
C ALA A 179 -3.51 -19.81 1.67
N ARG A 180 -3.74 -18.52 1.41
CA ARG A 180 -3.25 -17.80 0.23
C ARG A 180 -1.92 -17.06 0.46
N LEU A 181 -1.45 -17.07 1.71
CA LEU A 181 -0.25 -16.36 2.19
C LEU A 181 0.74 -17.37 2.80
N PRO A 182 1.24 -18.35 2.03
CA PRO A 182 2.01 -19.48 2.56
C PRO A 182 3.35 -19.07 3.19
N ARG A 183 3.89 -17.90 2.83
CA ARG A 183 5.17 -17.39 3.33
C ARG A 183 5.06 -16.29 4.37
N LEU A 184 3.85 -15.95 4.82
CA LEU A 184 3.65 -14.86 5.78
C LEU A 184 4.36 -15.19 7.10
N ARG A 185 5.23 -14.28 7.53
CA ARG A 185 6.05 -14.40 8.75
C ARG A 185 5.90 -13.19 9.67
N TYR A 186 5.46 -12.07 9.13
CA TYR A 186 5.16 -10.85 9.88
C TYR A 186 3.71 -10.45 9.57
N LEU A 187 2.87 -10.37 10.59
CA LEU A 187 1.51 -9.86 10.49
C LEU A 187 1.33 -8.75 11.53
N ALA A 188 1.03 -7.55 11.05
CA ALA A 188 0.66 -6.41 11.87
C ALA A 188 -0.79 -6.01 11.59
N LEU A 189 -1.62 -6.00 12.63
CA LEU A 189 -3.02 -5.57 12.62
C LEU A 189 -3.17 -4.37 13.57
N ARG A 190 -2.80 -3.20 13.08
CA ARG A 190 -2.56 -2.00 13.89
C ARG A 190 -3.79 -1.12 14.02
N ASN A 191 -3.74 -0.26 15.05
CA ASN A 191 -4.59 0.92 15.17
C ASN A 191 -6.09 0.59 15.03
N SER A 192 -6.56 -0.50 15.62
CA SER A 192 -7.93 -0.98 15.44
C SER A 192 -8.84 -0.60 16.60
N GLU A 193 -10.04 -0.10 16.28
CA GLU A 193 -11.12 0.11 17.26
C GLU A 193 -11.62 -1.21 17.88
N ILE A 194 -11.48 -2.35 17.17
CA ILE A 194 -11.93 -3.70 17.58
C ILE A 194 -10.76 -4.63 17.95
N GLN A 195 -9.71 -4.07 18.55
CA GLN A 195 -8.46 -4.77 18.85
C GLN A 195 -8.65 -6.03 19.72
N ASP A 196 -9.62 -6.04 20.64
CA ASP A 196 -9.84 -7.16 21.57
C ASP A 196 -10.47 -8.36 20.82
N GLU A 197 -11.42 -8.09 19.94
CA GLU A 197 -12.03 -9.10 19.06
C GLU A 197 -11.00 -9.68 18.08
N ILE A 198 -10.13 -8.82 17.53
CA ILE A 198 -9.04 -9.25 16.65
C ILE A 198 -8.05 -10.14 17.42
N ALA A 199 -7.64 -9.73 18.62
CA ALA A 199 -6.73 -10.53 19.44
C ALA A 199 -7.31 -11.92 19.74
N ALA A 200 -8.62 -12.00 20.04
CA ALA A 200 -9.31 -13.26 20.24
C ALA A 200 -9.34 -14.13 18.97
N ALA A 201 -9.62 -13.54 17.80
CA ALA A 201 -9.60 -14.26 16.52
C ALA A 201 -8.20 -14.79 16.18
N VAL A 202 -7.18 -13.93 16.31
CA VAL A 202 -5.78 -14.26 16.04
C VAL A 202 -5.28 -15.38 16.95
N ALA A 203 -5.65 -15.41 18.23
CA ALA A 203 -5.17 -16.41 19.20
C ALA A 203 -5.42 -17.87 18.77
N SER A 204 -6.41 -18.10 17.89
CA SER A 204 -6.76 -19.42 17.36
C SER A 204 -6.43 -19.60 15.87
N ALA A 205 -5.88 -18.57 15.23
CA ALA A 205 -5.70 -18.53 13.78
C ALA A 205 -4.57 -19.46 13.31
N PRO A 206 -4.78 -20.24 12.23
CA PRO A 206 -3.76 -21.14 11.68
C PRO A 206 -2.47 -20.44 11.27
N VAL A 207 -2.54 -19.17 10.86
CA VAL A 207 -1.37 -18.39 10.45
C VAL A 207 -0.39 -18.15 11.61
N VAL A 208 -0.85 -18.10 12.87
CA VAL A 208 0.02 -17.78 14.02
C VAL A 208 1.17 -18.78 14.17
N ALA A 209 0.94 -20.06 13.86
CA ALA A 209 1.94 -21.11 14.00
C ALA A 209 3.20 -20.90 13.14
N ARG A 210 3.16 -20.03 12.11
CA ARG A 210 4.31 -19.72 11.24
C ARG A 210 4.84 -18.30 11.37
N LEU A 211 4.15 -17.42 12.11
CA LEU A 211 4.59 -16.05 12.30
C LEU A 211 5.83 -16.00 13.19
N GLU A 212 6.79 -15.17 12.80
CA GLU A 212 7.89 -14.74 13.65
C GLU A 212 7.54 -13.46 14.42
N VAL A 213 6.68 -12.63 13.84
CA VAL A 213 6.18 -11.41 14.47
C VAL A 213 4.68 -11.31 14.26
N LEU A 214 3.99 -11.08 15.36
CA LEU A 214 2.61 -10.67 15.43
C LEU A 214 2.58 -9.34 16.19
N ASP A 215 2.00 -8.31 15.57
CA ASP A 215 1.91 -6.95 16.10
C ASP A 215 0.45 -6.47 16.08
#